data_AF-A0A1J3FGD9-F1
#
_entry.id   AF-A0A1J3FGD9-F1
#
_cell.length_a   1.000
_cell.length_b   1.000
_cell.length_c   1.000
_cell.angle_alpha   90.00
_cell.angle_beta   90.00
_cell.angle_gamma   90.00
#
_symmetry.space_group_name_H-M   'P 1'
#
loop_
_entity.id
_entity.type
_entity.pdbx_description
1 polymer ?
#
loop_
_entity_poly.entity_id
_entity_poly.type
_entity_poly.pdbx_seq_one_letter_code
_entity_poly.pdbx_strand_id
1 'polypeptide(L)'
;GWFAIAFAKEVWLLDLGRLLQGISVGISSYLAPVYITEIAPKKLRGAASSLSQLFVGVGLSAFYALGTAIAWRNLAILASIPCLMILPLLFF
;
A
#
# COMPACT_ATOMS: atom_id res chain seq x y z
N GLY A 1 1.55 9.05 4.27
CA GLY A 1 2.73 8.59 5.04
C GLY A 1 4.03 8.82 4.29
N TRP A 2 4.18 8.25 3.09
CA TRP A 2 5.43 8.29 2.31
C TRP A 2 6.04 9.68 2.05
N PHE A 3 5.24 10.69 1.69
CA PHE A 3 5.76 12.07 1.52
C PHE A 3 6.32 12.66 2.82
N ALA A 4 5.69 12.41 3.97
CA ALA A 4 6.20 12.87 5.27
C ALA A 4 7.53 12.18 5.64
N ILE A 5 7.70 10.90 5.27
CA ILE A 5 8.95 10.15 5.48
C ILE A 5 10.05 10.61 4.51
N ALA A 6 9.70 10.95 3.26
CA ALA A 6 10.66 11.39 2.25
C ALA A 6 11.29 12.76 2.57
N PHE A 7 10.53 13.67 3.21
CA PHE A 7 10.99 15.02 3.59
C PHE A 7 11.38 15.14 5.07
N ALA A 8 11.37 14.05 5.84
CA ALA A 8 11.71 14.09 7.26
C ALA A 8 13.20 14.44 7.47
N LYS A 9 13.45 15.61 8.07
CA LYS A 9 14.77 15.99 8.62
C LYS A 9 14.91 15.66 10.11
N GLU A 10 13.79 15.53 10.82
CA GLU A 10 13.73 15.30 12.26
C GLU A 10 13.09 13.94 12.58
N VAL A 11 13.50 13.32 13.70
CA VAL A 11 13.04 11.99 14.14
C VAL A 11 11.53 11.95 14.38
N TRP A 12 10.94 13.04 14.88
CA TRP A 12 9.50 13.13 15.15
C TRP A 12 8.64 13.02 13.89
N LEU A 13 9.12 13.56 12.75
CA LEU A 13 8.43 13.48 11.46
C LEU A 13 8.45 12.05 10.89
N LEU A 14 9.50 11.28 11.19
CA LEU A 14 9.60 9.87 10.82
C LEU A 14 8.55 9.02 11.56
N ASP A 15 8.42 9.21 12.88
CA ASP A 15 7.44 8.48 13.70
C ASP A 15 6.01 8.83 13.30
N LEU A 16 5.71 10.11 13.12
CA LEU A 16 4.39 10.55 12.64
C LEU A 16 4.08 9.99 11.24
N GLY A 17 5.07 10.01 10.35
CA GLY A 17 4.95 9.44 9.01
C GLY A 17 4.63 7.95 9.02
N ARG A 18 5.23 7.19 9.95
CA ARG A 18 4.96 5.77 10.15
C ARG A 18 3.59 5.48 10.75
N LEU A 19 3.15 6.27 11.73
CA LEU A 19 1.81 6.15 12.31
C LEU A 19 0.73 6.38 11.24
N LEU A 20 0.85 7.48 10.49
CA LEU A 20 -0.07 7.78 9.39
C LEU A 20 -0.07 6.68 8.33
N GLN A 21 1.11 6.12 8.02
CA GLN A 21 1.19 5.00 7.08
C GLN A 21 0.46 3.75 7.60
N GLY A 22 0.65 3.40 8.86
CA GLY A 22 -0.01 2.26 9.49
C GLY A 22 -1.53 2.38 9.42
N ILE A 23 -2.06 3.57 9.73
CA ILE A 23 -3.50 3.85 9.66
C ILE A 23 -4.01 3.71 8.22
N SER A 24 -3.33 4.32 7.25
CA SER A 24 -3.72 4.23 5.83
C SER A 24 -3.70 2.79 5.32
N VAL A 25 -2.65 2.03 5.62
CA VAL A 25 -2.52 0.63 5.18
C VAL A 25 -3.59 -0.24 5.83
N GLY A 26 -3.90 -0.03 7.11
CA GLY A 26 -4.95 -0.76 7.82
C GLY A 26 -6.32 -0.60 7.18
N ILE A 27 -6.70 0.63 6.84
CA ILE A 27 -7.98 0.94 6.20
C ILE A 27 -8.03 0.32 4.78
N SER A 28 -6.99 0.53 3.96
CA SER A 28 -6.96 0.01 2.59
C SER A 28 -6.93 -1.51 2.51
N SER A 29 -6.23 -2.17 3.44
CA SER A 29 -6.13 -3.64 3.48
C SER A 29 -7.46 -4.31 3.83
N TYR A 30 -8.35 -3.61 4.54
CA TYR A 30 -9.70 -4.08 4.80
C TYR A 30 -10.65 -3.77 3.65
N LEU A 31 -10.63 -2.55 3.13
CA LEU A 31 -11.57 -2.11 2.08
C LEU A 31 -11.35 -2.84 0.74
N ALA A 32 -10.11 -3.10 0.35
CA ALA A 32 -9.79 -3.72 -0.94
C ALA A 32 -10.42 -5.12 -1.14
N PRO A 33 -10.22 -6.11 -0.25
CA PRO A 33 -10.84 -7.42 -0.41
C PRO A 33 -12.37 -7.37 -0.25
N VAL A 34 -12.90 -6.50 0.62
CA VAL A 34 -14.35 -6.33 0.81
C VAL A 34 -15.00 -5.88 -0.49
N TYR A 35 -14.49 -4.82 -1.10
CA TYR A 35 -15.02 -4.29 -2.37
C TYR A 35 -14.96 -5.34 -3.50
N ILE A 36 -13.85 -6.07 -3.60
CA ILE A 36 -13.69 -7.13 -4.60
C ILE A 36 -14.71 -8.26 -4.38
N THR A 37 -15.01 -8.62 -3.13
CA THR A 37 -16.03 -9.64 -2.82
C THR A 37 -17.48 -9.18 -3.04
N GLU A 38 -17.74 -7.87 -2.98
CA GLU A 38 -19.04 -7.28 -3.27
C GLU A 38 -19.37 -7.31 -4.77
N ILE A 39 -18.38 -7.00 -5.62
CA ILE A 39 -18.52 -7.02 -7.09
C ILE A 39 -18.48 -8.45 -7.64
N ALA A 40 -17.81 -9.38 -6.95
CA ALA A 40 -17.64 -10.74 -7.44
C ALA A 40 -18.96 -11.57 -7.43
N PRO A 41 -19.24 -12.31 -8.51
CA PRO A 41 -20.42 -13.19 -8.59
C PRO A 41 -20.34 -14.30 -7.53
N LYS A 42 -21.51 -14.70 -6.98
CA LYS A 42 -21.63 -15.62 -5.82
C LYS A 42 -20.77 -16.89 -5.88
N LYS A 43 -20.47 -17.40 -7.08
CA LYS A 43 -19.66 -18.62 -7.27
C LYS A 43 -18.14 -18.41 -7.17
N LEU A 44 -17.65 -17.18 -7.35
CA LEU A 44 -16.20 -16.87 -7.43
C LEU A 44 -15.71 -16.02 -6.25
N ARG A 45 -16.56 -15.69 -5.28
CA ARG A 45 -16.20 -14.84 -4.12
C ARG A 45 -14.97 -15.34 -3.35
N GLY A 46 -14.87 -16.65 -3.14
CA GLY A 46 -13.70 -17.26 -2.49
C GLY A 46 -12.42 -17.06 -3.31
N ALA A 47 -12.47 -17.34 -4.62
CA ALA A 47 -11.33 -17.17 -5.52
C ALA A 47 -10.89 -15.70 -5.64
N ALA A 48 -11.84 -14.76 -5.67
CA ALA A 48 -11.57 -13.32 -5.74
C ALA A 48 -10.87 -12.80 -4.47
N SER A 49 -11.29 -13.29 -3.29
CA SER A 49 -10.64 -12.96 -2.02
C SER A 49 -9.20 -13.53 -1.95
N SER A 50 -9.02 -14.79 -2.33
CA SER A 50 -7.68 -15.42 -2.38
C SER A 50 -6.75 -14.73 -3.36
N LEU A 51 -7.25 -14.33 -4.54
CA LEU A 51 -6.46 -13.60 -5.54
C LEU A 51 -6.01 -12.23 -5.00
N SER A 52 -6.90 -11.52 -4.29
CA SER A 52 -6.57 -10.24 -3.63
C SER A 52 -5.47 -10.40 -2.59
N GLN A 53 -5.54 -11.45 -1.75
CA GLN A 53 -4.48 -11.76 -0.79
C GLN A 53 -3.16 -12.14 -1.47
N LEU A 54 -3.20 -12.86 -2.59
CA LEU A 54 -2.00 -13.17 -3.37
C LEU A 54 -1.33 -11.90 -3.91
N PHE A 55 -2.11 -10.96 -4.48
CA PHE A 55 -1.56 -9.68 -4.94
C PHE A 55 -0.92 -8.87 -3.80
N VAL A 56 -1.55 -8.83 -2.62
CA VAL A 56 -0.98 -8.19 -1.44
C VAL A 56 0.32 -8.87 -1.01
N GLY A 57 0.34 -10.20 -0.96
CA GLY A 57 1.53 -10.97 -0.58
C GLY A 57 2.70 -10.77 -1.55
N VAL A 58 2.44 -10.84 -2.86
CA VAL A 58 3.45 -10.60 -3.90
C VAL A 58 3.96 -9.16 -3.83
N GLY A 59 3.07 -8.17 -3.71
CA GLY A 59 3.44 -6.77 -3.59
C GLY A 59 4.33 -6.51 -2.36
N LEU A 60 3.99 -7.07 -1.21
CA LEU A 60 4.78 -6.92 0.01
C LEU A 60 6.16 -7.59 -0.13
N SER A 61 6.22 -8.79 -0.70
CA SER A 61 7.48 -9.50 -0.94
C SER A 61 8.43 -8.74 -1.87
N ALA A 62 7.91 -8.17 -2.97
CA ALA A 62 8.67 -7.33 -3.89
C ALA A 62 9.16 -6.05 -3.19
N PHE A 63 8.33 -5.46 -2.33
CA PHE A 63 8.70 -4.27 -1.57
C PHE A 63 9.83 -4.54 -0.57
N TYR A 64 9.80 -5.67 0.13
CA TYR A 64 10.89 -6.08 1.01
C TYR A 64 12.18 -6.40 0.25
N ALA A 65 12.08 -7.07 -0.91
CA ALA A 65 13.23 -7.33 -1.77
C ALA A 65 13.91 -6.03 -2.23
N LEU A 66 13.13 -5.06 -2.74
CA LEU A 66 13.63 -3.73 -3.10
C LEU A 66 14.20 -2.98 -1.89
N GLY A 67 13.60 -3.16 -0.71
CA GLY A 67 14.05 -2.62 0.57
C GLY A 67 15.48 -3.02 0.96
N THR A 68 15.93 -4.19 0.55
CA THR A 68 17.31 -4.66 0.83
C THR A 68 18.36 -4.09 -0.11
N ALA A 69 17.97 -3.66 -1.30
CA ALA A 69 18.90 -3.17 -2.32
C ALA A 69 19.04 -1.63 -2.36
N ILE A 70 18.08 -0.89 -1.79
CA ILE A 70 17.94 0.55 -2.00
C ILE A 70 17.90 1.30 -0.66
N ALA A 71 18.56 2.47 -0.59
CA ALA A 71 18.50 3.34 0.58
C ALA A 71 17.06 3.74 0.93
N TRP A 72 16.72 3.76 2.23
CA TRP A 72 15.37 4.00 2.77
C TRP A 72 14.68 5.26 2.20
N ARG A 73 15.45 6.31 1.89
CA ARG A 73 14.93 7.56 1.31
C ARG A 73 14.50 7.40 -0.15
N ASN A 74 15.25 6.65 -0.95
CA ASN A 74 14.89 6.35 -2.33
C ASN A 74 13.71 5.38 -2.39
N LEU A 75 13.60 4.47 -1.40
CA LEU A 75 12.44 3.60 -1.25
C LEU A 75 11.16 4.41 -0.99
N ALA A 76 11.26 5.44 -0.14
CA ALA A 76 10.12 6.31 0.17
C ALA A 76 9.63 7.08 -1.06
N ILE A 77 10.54 7.57 -1.90
CA ILE A 77 10.21 8.26 -3.15
C ILE A 77 9.57 7.29 -4.16
N LEU A 78 10.13 6.08 -4.31
CA LEU A 78 9.57 5.06 -5.19
C LEU A 78 8.15 4.64 -4.75
N ALA A 79 7.92 4.56 -3.45
CA ALA A 79 6.62 4.20 -2.87
C ALA A 79 5.57 5.32 -2.95
N SER A 80 5.97 6.58 -3.09
CA SER A 80 5.02 7.68 -3.37
C SER A 80 4.44 7.65 -4.80
N ILE A 81 5.10 6.99 -5.76
CA ILE A 81 4.64 6.89 -7.16
C ILE A 81 3.32 6.09 -7.30
N PRO A 82 3.18 4.86 -6.77
CA PRO A 82 1.91 4.14 -6.85
C PRO A 82 0.78 4.85 -6.11
N CYS A 83 1.07 5.59 -5.02
CA CYS A 83 0.09 6.42 -4.34
C CYS A 83 -0.49 7.52 -5.26
N LEU A 84 0.36 8.17 -6.07
CA LEU A 84 -0.08 9.17 -7.03
C LEU A 84 -0.86 8.57 -8.20
N MET A 85 -0.53 7.35 -8.61
CA MET A 85 -1.19 6.64 -9.70
C MET A 85 -2.61 6.16 -9.34
N ILE A 86 -2.85 5.82 -8.07
CA ILE A 86 -4.15 5.36 -7.57
C ILE A 86 -5.17 6.51 -7.44
N LEU A 87 -4.72 7.74 -7.17
CA LEU A 87 -5.60 8.92 -7.04
C LEU A 87 -6.46 9.20 -8.28
N PRO A 88 -5.92 9.30 -9.51
CA PRO A 88 -6.72 9.55 -10.71
C PRO A 88 -7.61 8.34 -11.09
N LEU A 89 -7.18 7.12 -10.77
CA LEU A 89 -7.97 5.91 -11.04
C LEU A 89 -9.23 5.82 -10.16
N LEU A 90 -9.27 6.53 -9.02
CA LEU A 90 -10.42 6.52 -8.11
C LEU A 90 -11.58 7.42 -8.60
N PHE A 91 -11.31 8.34 -9.54
CA PHE A 91 -12.30 9.27 -10.08
C PHE A 91 -12.94 8.79 -11.40
N PHE A 92 -12.54 7.63 -11.91
CA PHE A 92 -13.01 7.05 -13.17
C PHE A 92 -13.62 5.67 -12.93
#